data_AF-A0A8J3QFF0-F1
#
_entry.id   AF-A0A8J3QFF0-F1
#
_cell.length_a   1.000
_cell.length_b   1.000
_cell.length_c   1.000
_cell.angle_alpha   90.00
_cell.angle_beta   90.00
_cell.angle_gamma   90.00
#
_symmetry.space_group_name_H-M   'P 1'
#
loop_
_entity.id
_entity.type
_entity.pdbx_description
1 polymer ?
#
loop_
_entity_poly.entity_id
_entity_poly.type
_entity_poly.pdbx_seq_one_letter_code
_entity_poly.pdbx_strand_id
1 'polypeptide(L)'
;MNGVRKACQGRPVAEDAIALLAQRVEDVVRARGAAEVPSQEVGLAILGPLRELDEVAYLRFASVYQDFQSADDFIREIDNLRASKKDDGQQGGE
;
A
#
# COMPACT_ATOMS: atom_id res chain seq x y z
N MET A 1 -8.13 -2.85 -10.35
CA MET A 1 -6.66 -2.97 -10.47
C MET A 1 -5.96 -1.84 -11.23
N ASN A 2 -6.65 -0.97 -11.97
CA ASN A 2 -5.98 0.10 -12.74
C ASN A 2 -5.21 1.10 -11.85
N GLY A 3 -5.70 1.38 -10.63
CA GLY A 3 -5.04 2.28 -9.67
C GLY A 3 -3.63 1.83 -9.24
N VAL A 4 -3.45 0.55 -8.90
CA VAL A 4 -2.14 0.01 -8.48
C VAL A 4 -1.14 0.04 -9.64
N ARG A 5 -1.57 -0.43 -10.82
CA ARG A 5 -0.72 -0.41 -12.02
C ARG A 5 -0.26 1.01 -12.36
N LYS A 6 -1.16 2.00 -12.24
CA LYS A 6 -0.83 3.41 -12.45
C LYS A 6 0.14 3.94 -11.41
N ALA A 7 -0.02 3.56 -10.13
CA ALA A 7 0.90 3.96 -9.07
C ALA A 7 2.32 3.40 -9.28
N CYS A 8 2.43 2.15 -9.75
CA CYS A 8 3.70 1.48 -10.05
C CYS A 8 4.37 1.93 -11.35
N GLN A 9 3.76 2.81 -12.15
CA GLN A 9 4.32 3.21 -13.44
C GLN A 9 5.68 3.89 -13.29
N GLY A 10 6.69 3.39 -14.02
CA GLY A 10 8.07 3.89 -13.97
C GLY A 10 8.85 3.51 -12.70
N ARG A 11 8.32 2.59 -11.89
CA ARG A 11 9.02 1.99 -10.74
C ARG A 11 9.62 0.63 -11.12
N PRO A 12 10.67 0.16 -10.44
CA PRO A 12 11.25 -1.17 -10.64
C PRO A 12 10.37 -2.27 -10.01
N VAL A 13 9.09 -2.30 -10.37
CA VAL A 13 8.10 -3.27 -9.87
C VAL A 13 7.71 -4.21 -11.01
N ALA A 14 7.97 -5.51 -10.85
CA ALA A 14 7.62 -6.52 -11.83
C ALA A 14 6.10 -6.74 -11.90
N GLU A 15 5.58 -7.11 -13.07
CA GLU A 15 4.15 -7.40 -13.23
C GLU A 15 3.69 -8.58 -12.36
N ASP A 16 4.53 -9.62 -12.20
CA ASP A 16 4.28 -10.73 -11.28
C ASP A 16 4.14 -10.27 -9.82
N ALA A 17 4.90 -9.26 -9.40
CA ALA A 17 4.79 -8.73 -8.04
C ALA A 17 3.45 -7.99 -7.83
N ILE A 18 2.95 -7.31 -8.87
CA ILE A 18 1.62 -6.68 -8.85
C ILE A 18 0.52 -7.76 -8.80
N ALA A 19 0.67 -8.85 -9.55
CA ALA A 19 -0.26 -9.97 -9.51
C ALA A 19 -0.28 -10.65 -8.12
N LEU A 20 0.90 -10.85 -7.51
CA LEU A 20 1.01 -11.40 -6.16
C LEU A 20 0.39 -10.47 -5.12
N LEU A 21 0.58 -9.16 -5.25
CA LEU A 21 -0.05 -8.17 -4.39
C LEU A 21 -1.58 -8.27 -4.48
N ALA A 22 -2.12 -8.33 -5.70
CA ALA A 22 -3.55 -8.51 -5.91
C ALA A 22 -4.07 -9.78 -5.23
N GLN A 23 -3.35 -10.90 -5.39
CA GLN A 23 -3.72 -12.17 -4.75
C GLN A 23 -3.74 -12.04 -3.21
N ARG A 24 -2.73 -11.40 -2.61
CA ARG A 24 -2.69 -11.17 -1.16
C ARG A 24 -3.89 -10.35 -0.68
N VAL A 25 -4.24 -9.30 -1.42
CA VAL A 25 -5.40 -8.45 -1.10
C VAL A 25 -6.69 -9.26 -1.18
N GLU A 26 -6.85 -10.07 -2.22
CA GLU A 26 -8.01 -10.96 -2.37
C GLU A 26 -8.13 -11.96 -1.21
N ASP A 27 -7.01 -12.55 -0.77
CA ASP A 27 -6.99 -13.45 0.39
C ASP A 27 -7.36 -12.73 1.69
N VAL A 28 -6.81 -11.54 1.94
CA VAL A 28 -7.15 -10.72 3.12
C VAL A 28 -8.63 -10.37 3.13
N VAL A 29 -9.18 -9.98 1.99
CA VAL A 29 -10.58 -9.62 1.84
C VAL A 29 -11.48 -10.86 2.01
N ARG A 30 -11.12 -11.97 1.38
CA ARG A 30 -11.86 -13.25 1.47
C ARG A 30 -11.88 -13.79 2.91
N ALA A 31 -10.76 -13.67 3.63
CA ALA A 31 -10.65 -14.11 5.02
C ALA A 31 -11.62 -13.38 5.96
N ARG A 32 -12.11 -12.19 5.61
CA ARG A 32 -13.13 -11.47 6.40
C ARG A 32 -14.52 -12.10 6.33
N GLY A 33 -14.77 -13.01 5.39
CA GLY A 33 -16.05 -13.74 5.27
C GLY A 33 -17.26 -12.86 4.92
N ALA A 34 -17.03 -11.64 4.46
CA ALA A 34 -18.10 -10.72 4.06
C ALA A 34 -18.65 -11.10 2.68
N ALA A 35 -19.98 -11.12 2.54
CA ALA A 35 -20.64 -11.40 1.26
C ALA A 35 -20.45 -10.26 0.24
N GLU A 36 -20.28 -9.04 0.73
CA GLU A 36 -20.01 -7.84 -0.07
C GLU A 36 -18.90 -7.04 0.60
N VAL A 37 -17.94 -6.56 -0.20
CA VAL A 37 -16.77 -5.84 0.28
C VAL A 37 -16.76 -4.47 -0.38
N PRO A 38 -16.84 -3.38 0.40
CA PRO A 38 -16.72 -2.02 -0.13
C PRO A 38 -15.40 -1.82 -0.87
N SER A 39 -15.45 -1.20 -2.05
CA SER A 39 -14.25 -0.89 -2.86
C SER A 39 -13.21 -0.09 -2.09
N GLN A 40 -13.63 0.72 -1.12
CA GLN A 40 -12.75 1.49 -0.25
C GLN A 40 -11.93 0.59 0.68
N GLU A 41 -12.54 -0.48 1.19
CA GLU A 41 -11.88 -1.46 2.05
C GLU A 41 -10.81 -2.25 1.29
N VAL A 42 -11.09 -2.59 0.02
CA VAL A 42 -10.10 -3.18 -0.89
C VAL A 42 -8.94 -2.22 -1.14
N GLY A 43 -9.23 -0.93 -1.33
CA GLY A 43 -8.22 0.12 -1.47
C GLY A 43 -7.29 0.22 -0.26
N LEU A 44 -7.87 0.18 0.94
CA LEU A 44 -7.11 0.19 2.19
C LEU A 44 -6.29 -1.10 2.36
N ALA A 45 -6.83 -2.25 1.96
CA ALA A 45 -6.11 -3.52 2.01
C ALA A 45 -4.91 -3.58 1.05
N ILE A 46 -4.91 -2.80 -0.03
CA ILE A 46 -3.79 -2.67 -0.96
C ILE A 46 -2.61 -1.91 -0.33
N LEU A 47 -2.89 -0.91 0.51
CA LEU A 47 -1.89 0.02 1.04
C LEU A 47 -0.77 -0.71 1.80
N GLY A 48 -1.11 -1.69 2.64
CA GLY A 48 -0.12 -2.47 3.40
C GLY A 48 0.88 -3.21 2.50
N PRO A 49 0.44 -4.16 1.68
CA PRO A 49 1.32 -4.89 0.76
C PRO A 49 2.04 -3.98 -0.25
N LEU A 50 1.40 -2.88 -0.69
CA LEU A 50 2.02 -1.94 -1.62
C LEU A 50 3.15 -1.16 -0.96
N ARG A 51 3.02 -0.83 0.33
CA ARG A 51 4.07 -0.18 1.12
C ARG A 51 5.33 -1.04 1.22
N GLU A 52 5.16 -2.34 1.45
CA GLU A 52 6.28 -3.30 1.48
C GLU A 52 6.92 -3.47 0.10
N LEU A 53 6.10 -3.42 -0.96
CA LEU A 53 6.56 -3.59 -2.34
C LEU A 53 7.34 -2.37 -2.85
N ASP A 54 6.80 -1.17 -2.70
CA ASP A 54 7.44 0.08 -3.12
C ASP A 54 6.84 1.31 -2.43
N GLU A 55 7.66 1.99 -1.60
CA GLU A 55 7.25 3.15 -0.80
C GLU A 55 6.73 4.33 -1.66
N VAL A 56 7.20 4.49 -2.89
CA VAL A 56 6.78 5.60 -3.78
C VAL A 56 5.48 5.26 -4.51
N ALA A 57 5.30 4.03 -4.98
CA ALA A 57 4.04 3.55 -5.52
C ALA A 57 2.95 3.60 -4.44
N TYR A 58 3.29 3.23 -3.22
CA TYR A 58 2.44 3.43 -2.04
C TYR A 58 1.99 4.89 -1.91
N LEU A 59 2.91 5.85 -1.83
CA LEU A 59 2.56 7.27 -1.67
C LEU A 59 1.64 7.79 -2.79
N ARG A 60 1.90 7.38 -4.04
CA ARG A 60 1.06 7.75 -5.20
C ARG A 60 -0.35 7.16 -5.13
N PHE A 61 -0.48 5.96 -4.56
CA PHE A 61 -1.76 5.31 -4.39
C PHE A 61 -2.52 5.89 -3.18
N ALA A 62 -1.82 6.02 -2.05
CA ALA A 62 -2.30 6.61 -0.81
C ALA A 62 -2.85 8.02 -1.02
N SER A 63 -2.18 8.86 -1.83
CA SER A 63 -2.64 10.23 -2.07
C SER A 63 -4.03 10.32 -2.70
N VAL A 64 -4.44 9.31 -3.47
CA VAL A 64 -5.78 9.26 -4.06
C VAL A 64 -6.80 8.70 -3.08
N TYR A 65 -6.45 7.65 -2.34
CA TYR A 65 -7.37 6.96 -1.43
C TYR A 65 -7.59 7.67 -0.10
N GLN A 66 -6.59 8.41 0.37
CA GLN A 66 -6.65 9.25 1.56
C GLN A 66 -6.89 10.74 1.22
N ASP A 67 -7.15 11.04 -0.05
CA ASP A 67 -7.52 12.38 -0.53
C ASP A 67 -6.52 13.47 -0.12
N PHE A 68 -5.23 13.29 -0.39
CA PHE A 68 -4.21 14.27 -0.04
C PHE A 68 -4.48 15.59 -0.77
N GLN A 69 -4.60 16.68 -0.02
CA GLN A 69 -4.92 18.00 -0.55
C GLN A 69 -3.71 18.93 -0.59
N SER A 70 -2.62 18.58 0.09
CA SER A 70 -1.47 19.47 0.29
C SER A 70 -0.15 18.73 0.37
N ALA A 71 0.95 19.47 0.14
CA ALA A 71 2.30 18.95 0.36
C ALA A 71 2.53 18.49 1.81
N ASP A 72 1.84 19.11 2.78
CA ASP A 72 1.89 18.69 4.19
C ASP A 72 1.39 17.25 4.38
N ASP A 73 0.36 16.82 3.64
CA ASP A 73 -0.16 15.44 3.71
C ASP A 73 0.91 14.43 3.24
N PHE A 74 1.63 14.77 2.17
CA PHE A 74 2.75 13.96 1.72
C PHE A 74 3.89 13.91 2.74
N ILE A 75 4.23 15.05 3.36
CA ILE A 75 5.30 15.11 4.38
C ILE A 75 4.94 14.24 5.58
N ARG A 76 3.72 14.37 6.09
CA ARG A 76 3.20 13.54 7.20
C ARG A 76 3.30 12.07 6.87
N GLU A 77 2.89 11.67 5.67
CA GLU A 77 2.93 10.27 5.29
C GLU A 77 4.35 9.75 5.07
N ILE A 78 5.26 10.58 4.56
CA ILE A 78 6.69 10.26 4.46
C ILE A 78 7.30 10.07 5.86
N ASP A 79 6.94 10.91 6.84
CA ASP A 79 7.39 10.74 8.21
C ASP A 79 6.84 9.46 8.85
N ASN A 80 5.57 9.11 8.59
CA ASN A 80 4.99 7.83 8.98
C ASN A 80 5.75 6.64 8.38
N LEU A 81 6.11 6.73 7.10
CA LEU A 81 6.91 5.71 6.41
C LEU A 81 8.26 5.49 7.09
N ARG A 82 8.96 6.59 7.41
CA ARG A 82 10.26 6.58 8.09
C ARG A 82 10.15 6.06 9.52
N ALA A 83 9.08 6.39 10.23
CA ALA A 83 8.87 5.97 11.61
C ALA A 83 8.67 4.44 11.69
N SER A 84 7.83 3.84 10.85
CA SER A 84 7.64 2.37 10.93
C SER A 84 8.88 1.60 10.46
N LYS A 85 9.70 2.18 9.56
CA LYS A 85 10.97 1.55 9.15
C LYS A 85 12.01 1.47 10.28
N LYS A 86 11.90 2.32 11.30
CA LYS A 86 12.73 2.23 12.52
C LYS A 86 12.27 1.13 13.47
N ASP A 87 10.99 0.74 13.43
CA ASP A 87 10.42 -0.30 14.29
C ASP A 87 10.81 -1.71 13.81
N ASP A 88 10.76 -1.94 12.49
CA ASP A 88 11.24 -3.19 11.86
C ASP A 88 12.74 -3.45 12.07
N GLY A 89 13.54 -2.40 12.32
CA GLY A 89 14.99 -2.51 12.54
C GLY A 89 15.42 -2.87 13.97
N GLN A 90 14.50 -2.87 14.95
CA GLN A 90 14.84 -3.01 16.37
C GLN A 90 14.53 -4.41 16.95
N GLN A 91 13.85 -5.30 16.21
CA GLN A 91 13.52 -6.67 16.66
C GLN A 91 14.55 -7.75 16.28
N GLY A 92 15.69 -7.38 15.69
CA GLY A 92 16.75 -8.32 15.26
C GLY A 92 17.92 -8.50 16.24
N GLY A 93 17.78 -8.14 17.51
CA GLY A 93 18.88 -8.14 18.47
C GLY A 93 18.50 -8.71 19.84
N GLU A 94 18.40 -10.03 19.92
CA GLU A 94 18.65 -10.83 21.14
C GLU A 94 19.39 -12.12 20.77
#